data_AF-A0AA36JIA8-F1
#
_entry.id   AF-A0AA36JIA8-F1
#
_cell.length_a   1.000
_cell.length_b   1.000
_cell.length_c   1.000
_cell.angle_alpha   90.00
_cell.angle_beta   90.00
_cell.angle_gamma   90.00
#
_symmetry.space_group_name_H-M   'P 1'
#
loop_
_entity.id
_entity.type
_entity.pdbx_description
1 polymer ?
#
loop_
_entity_poly.entity_id
_entity_poly.type
_entity_poly.pdbx_seq_one_letter_code
_entity_poly.pdbx_strand_id
1 'polypeptide(L)'
;MAASGSNATPGKLLIQDLENIQSFLGTQKRAVKQEQFTKMLDNQVKAWVTRINEMNIKPEEAARVGELLGEGPWLDQHHEVLSEALASKMDGAAAGNQARARRPLQTLTCFAAYLTESDCQILSDPDIHNVNKVQRLVAKCVKLGLHLPRETTTKQIIKTAIDCALDALQVA
;
A
#
# COMPACT_ATOMS: atom_id res chain seq x y z
N MET A 1 4.76 29.68 17.21
CA MET A 1 5.39 29.51 15.89
C MET A 1 4.64 28.40 15.16
N ALA A 2 3.78 28.77 14.20
CA ALA A 2 2.98 27.82 13.45
C ALA A 2 3.87 27.09 12.42
N ALA A 3 3.94 25.77 12.50
CA ALA A 3 4.55 24.94 11.48
C ALA A 3 3.71 25.07 10.20
N SER A 4 4.26 25.76 9.20
CA SER A 4 3.72 25.81 7.85
C SER A 4 3.92 24.44 7.20
N GLY A 5 3.08 23.48 7.59
CA GLY A 5 3.02 22.17 6.96
C GLY A 5 2.44 22.32 5.56
N SER A 6 3.24 22.04 4.54
CA SER A 6 2.81 21.97 3.15
C SER A 6 1.63 21.00 3.00
N ASN A 7 0.41 21.54 2.92
CA ASN A 7 -0.82 20.81 2.58
C ASN A 7 -0.91 20.60 1.06
N ALA A 8 0.13 20.05 0.44
CA ALA A 8 0.05 19.63 -0.96
C ALA A 8 -0.75 18.33 -1.03
N THR A 9 -1.93 18.36 -1.68
CA THR A 9 -2.67 17.12 -1.98
C THR A 9 -1.82 16.25 -2.91
N PRO A 10 -1.98 14.91 -2.88
CA PRO A 10 -1.29 14.03 -3.82
C PRO A 10 -1.42 14.46 -5.28
N GLY A 11 -2.57 15.02 -5.68
CA GLY A 11 -2.77 15.58 -7.02
C GLY A 11 -1.95 16.85 -7.32
N LYS A 12 -1.71 17.72 -6.33
CA LYS A 12 -0.83 18.91 -6.50
C LYS A 12 0.62 18.53 -6.71
N LEU A 13 1.11 17.53 -5.97
CA LEU A 13 2.49 17.01 -6.15
C LEU A 13 2.65 16.39 -7.54
N LEU A 14 1.63 15.70 -8.03
CA LEU A 14 1.62 15.10 -9.36
C LEU A 14 1.69 16.14 -10.48
N ILE A 15 0.89 17.20 -10.37
CA ILE A 15 0.89 18.31 -11.33
C ILE A 15 2.29 18.93 -11.38
N GLN A 16 2.90 19.18 -10.23
CA GLN A 16 4.25 19.72 -10.14
C GLN A 16 5.30 18.77 -10.75
N ASP A 17 5.18 17.47 -10.49
CA ASP A 17 6.03 16.44 -11.11
C ASP A 17 5.89 16.42 -12.64
N LEU A 18 4.66 16.56 -13.15
CA LEU A 18 4.38 16.58 -14.59
C LEU A 18 5.04 17.78 -15.27
N GLU A 19 4.88 18.97 -14.71
CA GLU A 19 5.51 20.20 -15.19
C GLU A 19 7.05 20.08 -15.19
N ASN A 20 7.62 19.54 -14.11
CA ASN A 20 9.06 19.32 -14.01
C ASN A 20 9.58 18.35 -15.07
N ILE A 21 8.87 17.23 -15.30
CA ILE A 21 9.26 16.24 -16.30
C ILE A 21 9.10 16.80 -17.72
N GLN A 22 8.06 17.57 -17.99
CA GLN A 22 7.87 18.21 -19.30
C GLN A 22 8.97 19.24 -19.60
N SER A 23 9.34 20.05 -18.61
CA SER A 23 10.47 20.98 -18.72
C SER A 23 11.79 20.25 -18.98
N PHE A 24 12.03 19.15 -18.26
CA PHE A 24 13.19 18.28 -18.49
C PHE A 24 13.19 17.71 -19.91
N LEU A 25 12.07 17.15 -20.38
CA LEU A 25 11.94 16.61 -21.73
C LEU A 25 12.14 17.68 -22.81
N GLY A 26 11.64 18.90 -22.59
CA GLY A 26 11.87 20.04 -23.48
C GLY A 26 13.35 20.40 -23.61
N THR A 27 14.11 20.28 -22.52
CA THR A 27 15.57 20.48 -22.51
C THR A 27 16.29 19.35 -23.24
N GLN A 28 15.91 18.09 -22.97
CA GLN A 28 16.53 16.90 -23.58
C GLN A 28 16.28 16.81 -25.09
N LYS A 29 15.12 17.30 -25.57
CA LYS A 29 14.80 17.35 -27.00
C LYS A 29 15.86 18.09 -27.82
N ARG A 30 16.54 19.08 -27.22
CA ARG A 30 17.60 19.87 -27.89
C ARG A 30 18.98 19.23 -27.79
N ALA A 31 19.21 18.41 -26.77
CA ALA A 31 20.52 17.87 -26.43
C ALA A 31 20.76 16.46 -27.00
N VAL A 32 19.70 15.71 -27.26
CA VAL A 32 19.77 14.27 -27.56
C VAL A 32 19.29 13.99 -28.98
N LYS A 33 19.82 12.92 -29.60
CA LYS A 33 19.37 12.44 -30.92
C LYS A 33 17.89 12.04 -30.88
N GLN A 34 17.16 12.31 -31.97
CA GLN A 34 15.72 12.08 -32.08
C GLN A 34 15.29 10.64 -31.70
N GLU A 35 16.04 9.63 -32.13
CA GLU A 35 15.74 8.22 -31.80
C GLU A 35 15.83 7.93 -30.29
N GLN A 36 16.85 8.49 -29.63
CA GLN A 36 17.04 8.33 -28.18
C GLN A 36 15.99 9.13 -27.40
N PHE A 37 15.63 10.32 -27.89
CA PHE A 37 14.56 11.11 -27.31
C PHE A 37 13.21 10.39 -27.39
N THR A 38 12.91 9.73 -28.52
CA THR A 38 11.68 8.94 -28.69
C THR A 38 11.59 7.80 -27.68
N LYS A 39 12.69 7.05 -27.47
CA LYS A 39 12.76 6.01 -26.41
C LYS A 39 12.58 6.58 -25.00
N MET A 40 13.09 7.79 -24.74
CA MET A 40 12.85 8.47 -23.46
C MET A 40 11.37 8.79 -23.27
N LEU A 41 10.69 9.30 -24.30
CA LEU A 41 9.25 9.54 -24.26
C LEU A 41 8.49 8.24 -23.99
N ASP A 42 8.80 7.15 -24.69
CA ASP A 42 8.13 5.86 -24.47
C ASP A 42 8.27 5.37 -23.02
N ASN A 43 9.45 5.54 -22.43
CA ASN A 43 9.69 5.18 -21.04
C ASN A 43 8.94 6.09 -20.06
N GLN A 44 8.87 7.39 -20.35
CA GLN A 44 8.12 8.34 -19.55
C GLN A 44 6.61 8.06 -19.62
N VAL A 45 6.08 7.73 -20.80
CA VAL A 45 4.67 7.36 -20.97
C VAL A 45 4.33 6.13 -20.13
N LYS A 46 5.15 5.07 -20.18
CA LYS A 46 4.95 3.88 -19.32
C LYS A 46 4.97 4.21 -17.83
N ALA A 47 5.89 5.07 -17.40
CA ALA A 47 5.96 5.50 -16.01
C ALA A 47 4.72 6.31 -15.60
N TRP A 48 4.24 7.20 -16.47
CA TRP A 48 3.07 8.03 -16.23
C TRP A 48 1.77 7.23 -16.22
N VAL A 49 1.58 6.30 -17.15
CA VAL A 49 0.44 5.36 -17.14
C VAL A 49 0.39 4.59 -15.83
N THR A 50 1.53 4.06 -15.36
CA THR A 50 1.61 3.34 -14.09
C THR A 50 1.21 4.24 -12.92
N ARG A 51 1.75 5.47 -12.86
CA ARG A 51 1.39 6.45 -11.83
C ARG A 51 -0.10 6.77 -11.85
N ILE A 52 -0.68 7.08 -13.02
CA ILE A 52 -2.11 7.40 -13.22
C ILE A 52 -3.00 6.25 -12.73
N ASN A 53 -2.62 5.01 -13.01
CA ASN A 53 -3.39 3.85 -12.56
C ASN A 53 -3.34 3.65 -11.04
N GLU A 54 -2.23 3.99 -10.38
CA GLU A 54 -2.04 3.76 -8.95
C GLU A 54 -2.57 4.90 -8.06
N MET A 55 -2.66 6.12 -8.58
CA MET A 55 -3.04 7.30 -7.77
C MET A 55 -4.50 7.29 -7.34
N ASN A 56 -4.85 8.15 -6.38
CA ASN A 56 -6.25 8.47 -6.09
C ASN A 56 -6.46 9.95 -6.43
N ILE A 57 -7.00 10.21 -7.62
CA ILE A 57 -7.14 11.56 -8.17
C ILE A 57 -8.60 12.00 -8.07
N LYS A 58 -8.83 13.28 -7.71
CA LYS A 58 -10.19 13.86 -7.76
C LYS A 58 -10.53 14.28 -9.20
N PRO A 59 -11.83 14.37 -9.56
CA PRO A 59 -12.23 14.81 -10.90
C PRO A 59 -11.66 16.16 -11.32
N GLU A 60 -11.60 17.13 -10.40
CA GLU A 60 -11.03 18.47 -10.65
C GLU A 60 -9.52 18.41 -10.94
N GLU A 61 -8.80 17.53 -10.25
CA GLU A 61 -7.36 17.31 -10.46
C GLU A 61 -7.10 16.55 -11.77
N ALA A 62 -7.98 15.61 -12.15
CA ALA A 62 -7.89 14.88 -13.42
C ALA A 62 -8.03 15.80 -14.63
N ALA A 63 -8.98 16.76 -14.60
CA ALA A 63 -9.12 17.75 -15.67
C ALA A 63 -7.82 18.54 -15.86
N ARG A 64 -7.21 18.99 -14.76
CA ARG A 64 -5.94 19.73 -14.81
C ARG A 64 -4.78 18.89 -15.32
N VAL A 65 -4.71 17.62 -14.95
CA VAL A 65 -3.71 16.68 -15.49
C VAL A 65 -3.92 16.46 -16.99
N GLY A 66 -5.17 16.34 -17.44
CA GLY A 66 -5.49 16.22 -18.88
C GLY A 66 -5.01 17.42 -19.70
N GLU A 67 -5.24 18.64 -19.20
CA GLU A 67 -4.72 19.87 -19.82
C GLU A 67 -3.19 19.84 -19.95
N LEU A 68 -2.49 19.56 -18.86
CA LEU A 68 -1.03 19.52 -18.85
C LEU A 68 -0.47 18.41 -19.74
N LEU A 69 -1.12 17.24 -19.77
CA LEU A 69 -0.75 16.17 -20.69
C LEU A 69 -0.90 16.62 -22.15
N GLY A 70 -1.82 17.54 -22.47
CA GLY A 70 -1.93 18.14 -23.80
C GLY A 70 -0.77 19.06 -24.18
N GLU A 71 -0.10 19.69 -23.21
CA GLU A 71 0.95 20.69 -23.43
C GLU A 71 2.37 20.10 -23.55
N GLY A 72 2.56 18.83 -23.16
CA GLY A 72 3.87 18.20 -23.13
C GLY A 72 4.43 17.85 -24.53
N PRO A 73 5.73 17.51 -24.63
CA PRO A 73 6.39 17.18 -25.89
C PRO A 73 6.09 15.74 -26.33
N TRP A 74 4.84 15.30 -26.21
CA TRP A 74 4.40 13.96 -26.52
C TRP A 74 4.12 13.80 -28.01
N LEU A 75 4.06 12.56 -28.47
CA LEU A 75 3.57 12.22 -29.81
C LEU A 75 2.09 11.85 -29.73
N ASP A 76 1.38 11.90 -30.86
CA ASP A 76 -0.06 11.59 -30.92
C ASP A 76 -0.38 10.21 -30.31
N GLN A 77 0.47 9.23 -30.58
CA GLN A 77 0.38 7.87 -30.02
C GLN A 77 0.48 7.85 -28.49
N HIS A 78 1.29 8.74 -27.92
CA HIS A 78 1.47 8.87 -26.47
C HIS A 78 0.26 9.55 -25.83
N HIS A 79 -0.30 10.56 -26.49
CA HIS A 79 -1.51 11.24 -26.03
C HIS A 79 -2.70 10.28 -25.92
N GLU A 80 -2.87 9.38 -26.89
CA GLU A 80 -3.94 8.37 -26.86
C GLU A 80 -3.80 7.47 -25.62
N VAL A 81 -2.61 6.91 -25.39
CA VAL A 81 -2.32 6.02 -24.26
C VAL A 81 -2.49 6.73 -22.91
N LEU A 82 -2.01 7.97 -22.79
CA LEU A 82 -2.12 8.75 -21.55
C LEU A 82 -3.56 9.17 -21.26
N SER A 83 -4.33 9.51 -22.30
CA SER A 83 -5.74 9.89 -22.19
C SER A 83 -6.60 8.69 -21.81
N GLU A 84 -6.34 7.51 -22.38
CA GLU A 84 -7.02 6.26 -22.03
C GLU A 84 -6.78 5.89 -20.57
N ALA A 85 -5.52 5.99 -20.09
CA ALA A 85 -5.19 5.72 -18.70
C ALA A 85 -5.93 6.66 -17.74
N LEU A 86 -6.01 7.96 -18.08
CA LEU A 86 -6.72 8.95 -17.26
C LEU A 86 -8.24 8.71 -17.27
N ALA A 87 -8.82 8.41 -18.43
CA ALA A 87 -10.25 8.10 -18.56
C ALA A 87 -10.64 6.84 -17.78
N SER A 88 -9.90 5.74 -17.97
CA SER A 88 -10.10 4.48 -17.24
C SER A 88 -10.04 4.69 -15.72
N LYS A 89 -9.15 5.57 -15.26
CA LYS A 89 -9.05 5.92 -13.85
C LYS A 89 -10.28 6.65 -13.33
N MET A 90 -10.81 7.58 -14.11
CA MET A 90 -12.01 8.34 -13.78
C MET A 90 -13.27 7.47 -13.78
N ASP A 91 -13.37 6.54 -14.72
CA ASP A 91 -14.45 5.54 -14.75
C ASP A 91 -14.41 4.66 -13.49
N GLY A 92 -13.21 4.24 -13.07
CA GLY A 92 -13.02 3.54 -11.80
C GLY A 92 -13.45 4.38 -10.59
N ALA A 93 -13.13 5.67 -10.57
CA ALA A 93 -13.54 6.57 -9.49
C ALA A 93 -15.07 6.77 -9.46
N ALA A 94 -15.72 6.89 -10.62
CA ALA A 94 -17.17 7.04 -10.74
C ALA A 94 -17.94 5.75 -10.40
N ALA A 95 -17.39 4.58 -10.75
CA ALA A 95 -17.93 3.27 -10.38
C ALA A 95 -17.74 2.93 -8.89
N GLY A 96 -17.13 3.82 -8.10
CA GLY A 96 -16.86 3.59 -6.70
C GLY A 96 -15.83 2.47 -6.47
N ASN A 97 -14.88 2.27 -7.40
CA ASN A 97 -13.77 1.35 -7.18
C ASN A 97 -13.00 1.81 -5.95
N GLN A 98 -13.34 1.18 -4.83
CA GLN A 98 -12.60 1.22 -3.58
C GLN A 98 -11.16 0.88 -3.93
N ALA A 99 -10.27 1.87 -3.88
CA ALA A 99 -8.82 1.67 -3.94
C ALA A 99 -8.49 0.44 -3.09
N ARG A 100 -8.10 -0.68 -3.74
CA ARG A 100 -7.93 -2.03 -3.16
C ARG A 100 -8.16 -2.03 -1.65
N ALA A 101 -9.42 -2.10 -1.24
CA ALA A 101 -9.79 -1.85 0.14
C ALA A 101 -8.89 -2.69 1.04
N ARG A 102 -8.07 -2.01 1.86
CA ARG A 102 -7.14 -2.70 2.76
C ARG A 102 -7.96 -3.71 3.54
N ARG A 103 -7.54 -4.98 3.53
CA ARG A 103 -8.25 -6.05 4.25
C ARG A 103 -8.54 -5.60 5.67
N PRO A 104 -9.78 -5.75 6.17
CA PRO A 104 -10.14 -5.23 7.47
C PRO A 104 -9.29 -5.87 8.57
N LEU A 105 -8.83 -5.05 9.51
CA LEU A 105 -8.10 -5.55 10.67
C LEU A 105 -9.03 -6.34 11.58
N GLN A 106 -8.60 -7.53 11.98
CA GLN A 106 -9.41 -8.50 12.70
C GLN A 106 -9.31 -8.30 14.20
N THR A 107 -10.43 -8.50 14.90
CA THR A 107 -10.50 -8.39 16.36
C THR A 107 -10.94 -9.73 16.94
N LEU A 108 -10.17 -10.23 17.89
CA LEU A 108 -10.53 -11.32 18.79
C LEU A 108 -10.39 -10.80 20.22
N THR A 109 -11.31 -11.19 21.09
CA THR A 109 -11.40 -10.74 22.50
C THR A 109 -10.95 -11.78 23.53
N CYS A 110 -10.96 -13.07 23.16
CA CYS A 110 -10.56 -14.17 24.02
C CYS A 110 -9.83 -15.24 23.19
N PHE A 111 -8.50 -15.16 23.13
CA PHE A 111 -7.68 -16.14 22.41
C PHE A 111 -7.55 -17.47 23.18
N ALA A 112 -7.56 -17.41 24.52
CA ALA A 112 -7.44 -18.56 25.41
C ALA A 112 -8.49 -19.66 25.12
N ALA A 113 -9.73 -19.28 24.78
CA ALA A 113 -10.80 -20.23 24.47
C ALA A 113 -10.52 -21.14 23.27
N TYR A 114 -9.52 -20.81 22.44
CA TYR A 114 -9.13 -21.58 21.27
C TYR A 114 -7.86 -22.39 21.47
N LEU A 115 -7.24 -22.30 22.65
CA LEU A 115 -6.10 -23.12 23.02
C LEU A 115 -6.59 -24.46 23.59
N THR A 116 -5.93 -25.53 23.16
CA THR A 116 -6.13 -26.86 23.75
C THR A 116 -5.18 -27.02 24.92
N GLU A 117 -5.43 -27.99 25.79
CA GLU A 117 -4.52 -28.33 26.89
C GLU A 117 -3.10 -28.64 26.41
N SER A 118 -2.97 -29.34 25.28
CA SER A 118 -1.68 -29.59 24.62
C SER A 118 -1.00 -28.30 24.16
N ASP A 119 -1.75 -27.29 23.72
CA ASP A 119 -1.18 -25.99 23.38
C ASP A 119 -0.64 -25.31 24.64
N CYS A 120 -1.39 -25.33 25.74
CA CYS A 120 -0.95 -24.76 27.01
C CYS A 120 0.32 -25.43 27.54
N GLN A 121 0.41 -26.76 27.49
CA GLN A 121 1.61 -27.51 27.90
C GLN A 121 2.86 -27.09 27.12
N ILE A 122 2.76 -26.93 25.80
CA ILE A 122 3.87 -26.49 24.95
C ILE A 122 4.30 -25.06 25.30
N LEU A 123 3.33 -24.19 25.61
CA LEU A 123 3.60 -22.80 25.96
C LEU A 123 4.25 -22.67 27.34
N SER A 124 3.89 -23.55 28.28
CA SER A 124 4.45 -23.56 29.64
C SER A 124 5.79 -24.26 29.78
N ASP A 125 6.13 -25.19 28.88
CA ASP A 125 7.35 -25.99 28.99
C ASP A 125 8.62 -25.12 28.86
N PRO A 126 9.51 -25.07 29.87
CA PRO A 126 10.73 -24.28 29.82
C PRO A 126 11.78 -24.84 28.84
N ASP A 127 11.73 -26.14 28.53
CA ASP A 127 12.71 -26.79 27.65
C ASP A 127 12.38 -26.57 26.16
N ILE A 128 11.17 -26.10 25.85
CA ILE A 128 10.76 -25.75 24.49
C ILE A 128 11.23 -24.33 24.15
N HIS A 129 12.01 -24.23 23.08
CA HIS A 129 12.51 -22.95 22.58
C HIS A 129 11.37 -22.00 22.16
N ASN A 130 11.53 -20.70 22.47
CA ASN A 130 10.51 -19.66 22.22
C ASN A 130 10.03 -19.60 20.76
N VAL A 131 10.90 -19.91 19.79
CA VAL A 131 10.51 -19.96 18.36
C VAL A 131 9.39 -20.99 18.12
N ASN A 132 9.47 -22.15 18.76
CA ASN A 132 8.47 -23.20 18.62
C ASN A 132 7.14 -22.81 19.30
N LYS A 133 7.21 -22.10 20.42
CA LYS A 133 6.04 -21.51 21.09
C LYS A 133 5.34 -20.50 20.19
N VAL A 134 6.10 -19.60 19.57
CA VAL A 134 5.56 -18.63 18.60
C VAL A 134 4.96 -19.32 17.38
N GLN A 135 5.62 -20.32 16.82
CA GLN A 135 5.06 -21.11 15.70
C GLN A 135 3.72 -21.75 16.07
N ARG A 136 3.57 -22.24 17.31
CA ARG A 136 2.31 -22.80 17.80
C ARG A 136 1.18 -21.77 17.82
N LEU A 137 1.47 -20.56 18.33
CA LEU A 137 0.52 -19.45 18.34
C LEU A 137 0.15 -19.01 16.91
N VAL A 138 1.14 -18.91 16.01
CA VAL A 138 0.92 -18.56 14.60
C VAL A 138 0.06 -19.61 13.90
N ALA A 139 0.34 -20.90 14.10
CA ALA A 139 -0.46 -21.98 13.53
C ALA A 139 -1.92 -21.91 14.02
N LYS A 140 -2.14 -21.51 15.28
CA LYS A 140 -3.49 -21.28 15.81
C LYS A 140 -4.15 -20.06 15.16
N CYS A 141 -3.44 -18.94 15.01
CA CYS A 141 -3.96 -17.78 14.29
C CYS A 141 -4.38 -18.14 12.86
N VAL A 142 -3.59 -18.92 12.14
CA VAL A 142 -3.93 -19.38 10.78
C VAL A 142 -5.19 -20.25 10.78
N LYS A 143 -5.32 -21.20 11.72
CA LYS A 143 -6.53 -22.04 11.84
C LYS A 143 -7.78 -21.23 12.17
N LEU A 144 -7.66 -20.14 12.92
CA LEU A 144 -8.75 -19.22 13.25
C LEU A 144 -9.02 -18.18 12.14
N GLY A 145 -8.24 -18.19 11.06
CA GLY A 145 -8.33 -17.20 9.99
C GLY A 145 -7.83 -15.81 10.39
N LEU A 146 -7.06 -15.68 11.48
CA LEU A 146 -6.45 -14.43 11.96
C LEU A 146 -5.17 -14.11 11.18
N HIS A 147 -5.35 -13.53 9.99
CA HIS A 147 -4.27 -13.14 9.09
C HIS A 147 -3.81 -11.69 9.28
N LEU A 148 -4.69 -10.82 9.80
CA LEU A 148 -4.43 -9.40 9.99
C LEU A 148 -4.99 -8.91 11.34
N PRO A 149 -4.53 -9.46 12.49
CA PRO A 149 -5.01 -9.05 13.80
C PRO A 149 -4.69 -7.59 14.09
N ARG A 150 -5.63 -6.89 14.75
CA ARG A 150 -5.35 -5.59 15.37
C ARG A 150 -4.30 -5.75 16.46
N GLU A 151 -3.59 -4.67 16.76
CA GLU A 151 -2.62 -4.61 17.86
C GLU A 151 -3.23 -5.06 19.19
N THR A 152 -4.47 -4.66 19.49
CA THR A 152 -5.21 -5.10 20.68
C THR A 152 -5.38 -6.62 20.75
N THR A 153 -5.64 -7.26 19.60
CA THR A 153 -5.74 -8.72 19.50
C THR A 153 -4.38 -9.39 19.61
N THR A 154 -3.34 -8.83 19.00
CA THR A 154 -1.96 -9.31 19.17
C THR A 154 -1.53 -9.28 20.65
N LYS A 155 -1.85 -8.19 21.36
CA LYS A 155 -1.60 -8.07 22.80
C LYS A 155 -2.30 -9.15 23.60
N GLN A 156 -3.54 -9.48 23.26
CA GLN A 156 -4.26 -10.57 23.92
C GLN A 156 -3.67 -11.95 23.64
N ILE A 157 -3.25 -12.22 22.40
CA ILE A 157 -2.58 -13.49 22.03
C ILE A 157 -1.33 -13.69 22.89
N ILE A 158 -0.49 -12.64 22.98
CA ILE A 158 0.75 -12.68 23.78
C ILE A 158 0.43 -12.81 25.27
N LYS A 159 -0.55 -12.05 25.76
CA LYS A 159 -0.98 -12.14 27.17
C LYS A 159 -1.41 -13.56 27.52
N THR A 160 -2.27 -14.18 26.70
CA THR A 160 -2.71 -15.57 26.90
C THR A 160 -1.52 -16.54 26.93
N ALA A 161 -0.52 -16.36 26.06
CA ALA A 161 0.66 -17.21 26.06
C ALA A 161 1.49 -17.08 27.35
N ILE A 162 1.58 -15.88 27.91
CA ILE A 162 2.24 -15.62 29.19
C ILE A 162 1.43 -16.23 30.34
N ASP A 163 0.11 -16.02 30.36
CA ASP A 163 -0.77 -16.57 31.40
C ASP A 163 -0.67 -18.10 31.47
N CYS A 164 -0.67 -18.80 30.31
CA CYS A 164 -0.44 -20.24 30.26
C CYS A 164 0.94 -20.66 30.80
N ALA A 165 1.97 -19.84 30.63
CA ALA A 165 3.30 -20.12 31.15
C ALA A 165 3.41 -19.86 32.67
N LEU A 166 2.60 -18.93 33.20
CA LEU A 166 2.55 -18.62 34.63
C LEU A 166 1.73 -19.65 35.42
N ASP A 167 0.64 -20.18 34.87
CA ASP A 167 -0.17 -21.21 35.53
C ASP A 167 0.63 -22.48 35.83
N ALA A 168 1.61 -22.83 34.99
CA ALA A 168 2.49 -23.97 35.24
C ALA A 168 3.49 -23.74 36.40
N LEU A 169 3.85 -22.50 36.71
CA LEU A 169 4.74 -22.17 37.83
C LEU A 169 4.03 -22.26 39.19
N GLN A 170 2.70 -22.26 39.23
CA GLN A 170 1.91 -22.37 40.46
C GLN A 170 1.62 -23.83 40.87
N VAL A 171 1.89 -24.79 39.99
CA VAL A 171 1.63 -26.24 40.21
C VAL A 171 2.94 -27.01 40.51
N ALA A 172 4.08 -26.31 40.64
CA ALA A 172 5.38 -26.87 41.00
C ALA A 172 5.68 -26.75 42.50
#